data_AF-A0A0X8HV33-F1
#
_entry.id   AF-A0A0X8HV33-F1
#
_cell.length_a   1.000
_cell.length_b   1.000
_cell.length_c   1.000
_cell.angle_alpha   90.00
_cell.angle_beta   90.00
_cell.angle_gamma   90.00
#
_symmetry.space_group_name_H-M   'P 1'
#
loop_
_entity.id
_entity.type
_entity.pdbx_description
1 polymer ?
#
loop_
_entity_poly.entity_id
_entity_poly.type
_entity_poly.pdbx_seq_one_letter_code
_entity_poly.pdbx_strand_id
1 'polypeptide(L)'
;MIKPEQVQQVQKRLAVYQQGSQFSYYLSSVSQLYEICQSVLMGNLTEESQFNEASLTKLRQNIGTKYVENKIMIECEKMKVNVQDISVESALENAKADLKEVLPSLREFRNELESRNERLEQMAKDIKDFNYENHQLAIAMTTLKLSKEAWVDLLGEAAFDKLLASKVFHVERNGLYTIRERLLEPEDELRRINSVMKDDIRRLNQDLQNYQSKWLQNAEVVERIGEVLRQGLVDRSDVVKPGDVDIDEEEEDERYMRQDEASVLSAEGDDSDSYEEDEDIDEDDNERWVGSDSPHEVEVEKQEEHVNSVEPEEEQPNDQVDGNSPAFTSEGDNHDVEMKDATPADDATQYTANNDNSTDAGAPSV
;
A
#
# COMPACT_ATOMS: atom_id res chain seq x y z
N MET A 1 31.56 -45.67 -27.11
CA MET A 1 31.10 -44.27 -27.01
C MET A 1 30.70 -43.79 -28.40
N ILE A 2 29.44 -43.39 -28.57
CA ILE A 2 28.95 -42.81 -29.82
C ILE A 2 29.54 -41.40 -29.94
N LYS A 3 30.16 -41.09 -31.08
CA LYS A 3 30.74 -39.76 -31.30
C LYS A 3 29.61 -38.75 -31.55
N PRO A 4 29.73 -37.49 -31.11
CA PRO A 4 28.71 -36.46 -31.30
C PRO A 4 28.36 -36.23 -32.78
N GLU A 5 29.32 -36.40 -33.70
CA GLU A 5 29.09 -36.34 -35.14
C GLU A 5 28.12 -37.42 -35.64
N GLN A 6 28.17 -38.62 -35.06
CA GLN A 6 27.28 -39.72 -35.42
C GLN A 6 25.84 -39.42 -34.96
N VAL A 7 25.68 -38.76 -33.81
CA VAL A 7 24.37 -38.32 -33.31
C VAL A 7 23.77 -37.27 -34.24
N GLN A 8 24.55 -36.26 -34.64
CA GLN A 8 24.08 -35.24 -35.59
C GLN A 8 23.73 -35.83 -36.97
N GLN A 9 24.50 -36.80 -37.44
CA GLN A 9 24.21 -37.47 -38.72
C GLN A 9 22.88 -38.25 -38.66
N VAL A 10 22.61 -38.91 -37.54
CA VAL A 10 21.34 -39.62 -37.32
C VAL A 10 20.18 -38.63 -37.20
N GLN A 11 20.33 -37.55 -36.43
CA GLN A 11 19.30 -36.50 -36.31
C GLN A 11 18.95 -35.86 -37.65
N LYS A 12 19.97 -35.51 -38.46
CA LYS A 12 19.75 -34.99 -39.82
C LYS A 12 19.01 -35.99 -40.70
N ARG A 13 19.36 -37.27 -40.63
CA ARG A 13 18.68 -38.31 -41.40
C ARG A 13 17.23 -38.51 -40.95
N LEU A 14 16.98 -38.41 -39.64
CA LEU A 14 15.63 -38.54 -39.06
C LEU A 14 14.74 -37.35 -39.44
N ALA A 15 15.30 -36.14 -39.46
CA ALA A 15 14.57 -34.92 -39.83
C ALA A 15 14.10 -34.91 -41.30
N VAL A 16 14.81 -35.60 -42.18
CA VAL A 16 14.47 -35.70 -43.62
C VAL A 16 13.70 -37.00 -43.92
N TYR A 17 13.53 -37.88 -42.93
CA TYR A 17 12.84 -39.15 -43.14
C TYR A 17 11.34 -38.94 -43.31
N GLN A 18 10.84 -39.21 -44.52
CA GLN A 18 9.41 -39.28 -44.81
C GLN A 18 9.01 -40.73 -45.11
N GLN A 19 8.31 -41.36 -44.17
CA GLN A 19 7.77 -42.70 -44.35
C GLN A 19 6.49 -42.67 -45.20
N GLY A 20 6.35 -43.63 -46.11
CA GLY A 20 5.08 -43.87 -46.81
C GLY A 20 4.72 -42.84 -47.89
N SER A 21 5.69 -42.11 -48.45
CA SER A 21 5.40 -41.16 -49.53
C SER A 21 4.80 -41.85 -50.76
N GLN A 22 3.69 -41.32 -51.28
CA GLN A 22 3.07 -41.73 -52.55
C GLN A 22 4.07 -41.66 -53.72
N PHE A 23 5.09 -40.81 -53.58
CA PHE A 23 6.22 -40.72 -54.49
C PHE A 23 7.03 -42.02 -54.58
N SER A 24 7.25 -42.71 -53.45
CA SER A 24 7.99 -43.98 -53.41
C SER A 24 7.24 -45.10 -54.14
N TYR A 25 5.91 -45.15 -54.01
CA TYR A 25 5.08 -46.11 -54.74
C TYR A 25 5.04 -45.82 -56.24
N TYR A 26 5.00 -44.55 -56.62
CA TYR A 26 5.14 -44.13 -58.02
C TYR A 26 6.50 -44.53 -58.59
N LEU A 27 7.61 -44.23 -57.89
CA LEU A 27 8.96 -44.61 -58.30
C LEU A 27 9.14 -46.12 -58.41
N SER A 28 8.57 -46.90 -57.49
CA SER A 28 8.60 -48.36 -57.58
C SER A 28 7.90 -48.86 -58.84
N SER A 29 6.74 -48.29 -59.18
CA SER A 29 6.00 -48.65 -60.40
C SER A 29 6.74 -48.23 -61.68
N VAL A 30 7.45 -47.11 -61.65
CA VAL A 30 8.33 -46.66 -62.75
C VAL A 30 9.59 -47.53 -62.86
N SER A 31 10.17 -47.97 -61.73
CA SER A 31 11.31 -48.89 -61.71
C SER A 31 10.95 -50.23 -62.33
N GLN A 32 9.77 -50.77 -62.03
CA GLN A 32 9.26 -51.99 -62.67
C GLN A 32 9.14 -51.82 -64.19
N LEU A 33 8.64 -50.67 -64.67
CA LEU A 33 8.60 -50.38 -66.10
C LEU A 33 10.01 -50.27 -66.69
N TYR A 34 10.95 -49.63 -65.99
CA TYR A 34 12.33 -49.49 -66.41
C TYR A 34 13.05 -50.84 -66.50
N GLU A 35 12.88 -51.72 -65.51
CA GLU A 35 13.40 -53.08 -65.49
C GLU A 35 12.86 -53.92 -66.65
N ILE A 36 11.56 -53.77 -66.96
CA ILE A 36 10.95 -54.39 -68.14
C ILE A 36 11.59 -53.85 -69.43
N CYS A 37 11.68 -52.53 -69.60
CA CYS A 37 12.33 -51.91 -70.77
C CYS A 37 13.80 -52.33 -70.91
N GLN A 38 14.55 -52.38 -69.81
CA GLN A 38 15.94 -52.80 -69.78
C GLN A 38 16.09 -54.28 -70.14
N SER A 39 15.19 -55.13 -69.66
CA SER A 39 15.18 -56.56 -69.99
C SER A 39 14.89 -56.80 -71.48
N VAL A 40 13.99 -56.00 -72.09
CA VAL A 40 13.77 -56.00 -73.55
C VAL A 40 15.03 -55.56 -74.30
N LEU A 41 15.64 -54.44 -73.89
CA LEU A 41 16.83 -53.87 -74.54
C LEU A 41 18.05 -54.81 -74.47
N MET A 42 18.22 -55.52 -73.35
CA MET A 42 19.33 -56.44 -73.11
C MET A 42 19.10 -57.84 -73.70
N GLY A 43 17.93 -58.11 -74.28
CA GLY A 43 17.60 -59.39 -74.92
C GLY A 43 17.42 -60.58 -73.97
N ASN A 44 17.37 -60.33 -72.66
CA ASN A 44 17.17 -61.35 -71.62
C ASN A 44 15.68 -61.50 -71.28
N LEU A 45 14.85 -61.83 -72.27
CA LEU A 45 13.44 -62.14 -72.01
C LEU A 45 13.34 -63.53 -71.36
N THR A 46 13.03 -63.57 -70.07
CA THR A 46 12.61 -64.78 -69.38
C THR A 46 11.20 -65.16 -69.86
N GLU A 47 11.01 -66.42 -70.29
CA GLU A 47 9.78 -66.92 -70.92
C GLU A 47 8.57 -67.08 -69.99
N GLU A 48 8.63 -66.67 -68.71
CA GLU A 48 7.54 -66.90 -67.75
C GLU A 48 6.84 -65.60 -67.28
N SER A 49 5.55 -65.52 -67.62
CA SER A 49 4.46 -64.78 -66.95
C SER A 49 4.47 -63.24 -66.93
N GLN A 50 5.59 -62.54 -67.11
CA GLN A 50 5.65 -61.09 -66.91
C GLN A 50 5.26 -60.25 -68.15
N PHE A 51 5.38 -60.82 -69.36
CA PHE A 51 5.10 -60.16 -70.65
C PHE A 51 3.72 -60.50 -71.24
N ASN A 52 2.66 -60.47 -70.43
CA ASN A 52 1.29 -60.61 -70.93
C ASN A 52 0.70 -59.21 -71.25
N GLU A 53 -0.12 -59.08 -72.29
CA GLU A 53 -0.82 -57.83 -72.60
C GLU A 53 -1.71 -57.37 -71.41
N ALA A 54 -2.28 -58.33 -70.68
CA ALA A 54 -3.03 -58.08 -69.46
C ALA A 54 -2.17 -57.50 -68.30
N SER A 55 -0.91 -57.92 -68.17
CA SER A 55 0.00 -57.38 -67.14
C SER A 55 0.48 -55.98 -67.52
N LEU A 56 0.75 -55.71 -68.81
CA LEU A 56 1.13 -54.40 -69.32
C LEU A 56 0.01 -53.36 -69.20
N THR A 57 -1.23 -53.74 -69.51
CA THR A 57 -2.40 -52.85 -69.35
C THR A 57 -2.66 -52.54 -67.87
N LYS A 58 -2.52 -53.52 -66.98
CA LYS A 58 -2.60 -53.32 -65.52
C LYS A 58 -1.47 -52.41 -65.01
N LEU A 59 -0.23 -52.60 -65.49
CA LEU A 59 0.90 -51.77 -65.11
C LEU A 59 0.69 -50.32 -65.58
N ARG A 60 0.19 -50.11 -66.79
CA ARG A 60 -0.16 -48.78 -67.32
C ARG A 60 -1.24 -48.09 -66.49
N GLN A 61 -2.30 -48.81 -66.13
CA GLN A 61 -3.35 -48.27 -65.25
C GLN A 61 -2.80 -47.94 -63.87
N ASN A 62 -1.99 -48.83 -63.29
CA ASN A 62 -1.37 -48.61 -61.98
C ASN A 62 -0.46 -47.38 -61.98
N ILE A 63 0.43 -47.22 -62.97
CA ILE A 63 1.27 -46.02 -63.11
C ILE A 63 0.41 -44.76 -63.27
N GLY A 64 -0.66 -44.83 -64.06
CA GLY A 64 -1.60 -43.71 -64.22
C GLY A 64 -2.25 -43.30 -62.90
N THR A 65 -2.75 -44.26 -62.12
CA THR A 65 -3.33 -44.02 -60.80
C THR A 65 -2.28 -43.45 -59.83
N LYS A 66 -1.09 -44.07 -59.74
CA LYS A 66 -0.01 -43.60 -58.87
C LYS A 66 0.51 -42.21 -59.23
N TYR A 67 0.52 -41.86 -60.52
CA TYR A 67 0.85 -40.52 -60.97
C TYR A 67 -0.18 -39.48 -60.46
N VAL A 68 -1.48 -39.79 -60.59
CA VAL A 68 -2.54 -38.90 -60.12
C VAL A 68 -2.53 -38.77 -58.59
N GLU A 69 -2.36 -39.88 -57.86
CA GLU A 69 -2.23 -39.87 -56.40
C GLU A 69 -1.06 -39.00 -55.93
N ASN A 70 0.11 -39.14 -56.56
CA ASN A 70 1.28 -38.33 -56.25
C ASN A 70 1.05 -36.85 -56.58
N LYS A 71 0.40 -36.54 -57.71
CA LYS A 71 0.04 -35.17 -58.09
C LYS A 71 -0.93 -34.53 -57.07
N ILE A 72 -1.94 -35.27 -56.63
CA ILE A 72 -2.89 -34.80 -55.60
C ILE A 72 -2.15 -34.52 -54.30
N MET A 73 -1.24 -35.41 -53.87
CA MET A 73 -0.46 -35.22 -52.65
C MET A 73 0.36 -33.92 -52.69
N ILE A 74 1.06 -33.65 -53.80
CA ILE A 74 1.84 -32.41 -53.96
C ILE A 74 0.94 -31.17 -53.90
N GLU A 75 -0.21 -31.18 -54.57
CA GLU A 75 -1.15 -30.05 -54.52
C GLU A 75 -1.75 -29.85 -53.11
N CYS A 76 -2.04 -30.94 -52.40
CA CYS A 76 -2.50 -30.89 -51.00
C CYS A 76 -1.43 -30.31 -50.07
N GLU A 77 -0.16 -30.72 -50.21
CA GLU A 77 0.94 -30.17 -49.42
C GLU A 77 1.15 -28.68 -49.72
N LYS A 78 1.12 -28.28 -50.99
CA LYS A 78 1.19 -26.88 -51.40
C LYS A 78 0.04 -26.06 -50.81
N MET A 79 -1.19 -26.58 -50.86
CA MET A 79 -2.35 -25.90 -50.28
C MET A 79 -2.22 -25.80 -48.76
N LYS A 80 -1.75 -26.85 -48.08
CA LYS A 80 -1.49 -26.83 -46.65
C LYS A 80 -0.49 -25.75 -46.26
N VAL A 81 0.63 -25.64 -46.97
CA VAL A 81 1.65 -24.60 -46.74
C VAL A 81 1.05 -23.22 -46.95
N ASN A 82 0.35 -22.99 -48.07
CA ASN A 82 -0.28 -21.69 -48.34
C ASN A 82 -1.31 -21.29 -47.27
N VAL A 83 -2.15 -22.23 -46.82
CA VAL A 83 -3.13 -21.96 -45.75
C VAL A 83 -2.43 -21.64 -44.44
N GLN A 84 -1.33 -22.34 -44.13
CA GLN A 84 -0.54 -22.05 -42.94
C GLN A 84 0.09 -20.66 -43.02
N ASP A 85 0.67 -20.28 -44.16
CA ASP A 85 1.29 -18.96 -44.35
C ASP A 85 0.26 -17.84 -44.18
N ILE A 86 -0.91 -17.97 -44.83
CA ILE A 86 -2.01 -16.99 -44.71
C ILE A 86 -2.53 -16.91 -43.27
N SER A 87 -2.68 -18.06 -42.60
CA SER A 87 -3.16 -18.11 -41.20
C SER A 87 -2.17 -17.42 -40.25
N VAL A 88 -0.87 -17.67 -40.43
CA VAL A 88 0.18 -17.04 -39.62
C VAL A 88 0.25 -15.54 -39.88
N GLU A 89 0.17 -15.11 -41.14
CA GLU A 89 0.17 -13.68 -41.49
C GLU A 89 -1.05 -12.98 -40.90
N SER A 90 -2.25 -13.56 -41.03
CA SER A 90 -3.47 -13.01 -40.45
C SER A 90 -3.42 -12.96 -38.91
N ALA A 91 -2.93 -14.02 -38.26
CA ALA A 91 -2.77 -14.04 -36.81
C ALA A 91 -1.80 -12.94 -36.34
N LEU A 92 -0.72 -12.71 -37.09
CA LEU A 92 0.26 -11.69 -36.79
C LEU A 92 -0.31 -10.28 -36.99
N GLU A 93 -1.12 -10.04 -38.02
CA GLU A 93 -1.81 -8.77 -38.23
C GLU A 93 -2.84 -8.49 -37.14
N ASN A 94 -3.65 -9.49 -36.76
CA ASN A 94 -4.62 -9.36 -35.67
C ASN A 94 -3.91 -9.05 -34.35
N ALA A 95 -2.84 -9.79 -34.02
CA ALA A 95 -2.05 -9.52 -32.81
C ALA A 95 -1.45 -8.11 -32.81
N LYS A 96 -1.01 -7.59 -33.96
CA LYS A 96 -0.54 -6.19 -34.08
C LYS A 96 -1.66 -5.18 -33.89
N ALA A 97 -2.86 -5.45 -34.38
CA ALA A 97 -4.01 -4.56 -34.21
C ALA A 97 -4.46 -4.53 -32.74
N ASP A 98 -4.64 -5.70 -32.13
CA ASP A 98 -5.03 -5.84 -30.73
C ASP A 98 -4.02 -5.15 -29.81
N LEU A 99 -2.72 -5.32 -30.07
CA LEU A 99 -1.68 -4.69 -29.26
C LEU A 99 -1.72 -3.16 -29.39
N LYS A 100 -2.04 -2.61 -30.58
CA LYS A 100 -2.21 -1.16 -30.74
C LYS A 100 -3.43 -0.62 -29.97
N GLU A 101 -4.48 -1.41 -29.83
CA GLU A 101 -5.68 -1.03 -29.09
C GLU A 101 -5.49 -1.14 -27.57
N VAL A 102 -4.83 -2.19 -27.09
CA VAL A 102 -4.63 -2.46 -25.66
C VAL A 102 -3.52 -1.59 -25.04
N LEU A 103 -2.52 -1.18 -25.82
CA LEU A 103 -1.36 -0.45 -25.29
C LEU A 103 -1.73 0.93 -24.70
N PRO A 104 -2.61 1.74 -25.30
CA PRO A 104 -3.13 2.97 -24.69
C PRO A 104 -3.80 2.74 -23.33
N SER A 105 -4.71 1.77 -23.22
CA SER A 105 -5.42 1.50 -21.97
C SER A 105 -4.47 1.00 -20.88
N LEU A 106 -3.47 0.20 -21.24
CA LEU A 106 -2.42 -0.23 -20.31
C LEU A 106 -1.56 0.94 -19.82
N ARG A 107 -1.27 1.92 -20.69
CA ARG A 107 -0.55 3.14 -20.29
C ARG A 107 -1.38 4.02 -19.36
N GLU A 108 -2.67 4.16 -19.62
CA GLU A 108 -3.59 4.87 -18.73
C GLU A 108 -3.63 4.23 -17.35
N PHE A 109 -3.80 2.90 -17.30
CA PHE A 109 -3.79 2.16 -16.04
C PHE A 109 -2.46 2.31 -15.28
N ARG A 110 -1.32 2.26 -15.99
CA ARG A 110 -0.02 2.51 -15.38
C ARG A 110 0.05 3.90 -14.77
N ASN A 111 -0.36 4.94 -15.50
CA ASN A 111 -0.31 6.33 -15.03
C ASN A 111 -1.22 6.53 -13.81
N GLU A 112 -2.40 5.89 -13.80
CA GLU A 112 -3.30 5.91 -12.64
C GLU A 112 -2.66 5.25 -11.40
N LEU A 113 -1.98 4.13 -11.60
CA LEU A 113 -1.29 3.40 -10.53
C LEU A 113 -0.10 4.19 -9.98
N GLU A 114 0.66 4.84 -10.86
CA GLU A 114 1.77 5.74 -10.50
C GLU A 114 1.26 6.94 -9.68
N SER A 115 0.18 7.60 -10.13
CA SER A 115 -0.44 8.71 -9.37
C SER A 115 -0.97 8.27 -8.00
N ARG A 116 -1.55 7.07 -7.90
CA ARG A 116 -1.97 6.51 -6.61
C ARG A 116 -0.78 6.25 -5.70
N ASN A 117 0.32 5.73 -6.23
CA ASN A 117 1.52 5.47 -5.46
C ASN A 117 2.14 6.78 -4.95
N GLU A 118 2.25 7.82 -5.79
CA GLU A 118 2.72 9.15 -5.39
C GLU A 118 1.88 9.72 -4.23
N ARG A 119 0.56 9.56 -4.28
CA ARG A 119 -0.33 10.02 -3.21
C ARG A 119 -0.11 9.26 -1.90
N LEU A 120 0.15 7.95 -1.98
CA LEU A 120 0.46 7.13 -0.80
C LEU A 120 1.81 7.49 -0.22
N GLU A 121 2.82 7.73 -1.06
CA GLU A 121 4.14 8.20 -0.62
C GLU A 121 4.05 9.57 0.05
N GLN A 122 3.25 10.49 -0.50
CA GLN A 122 3.00 11.78 0.13
C GLN A 122 2.30 11.62 1.48
N MET A 123 1.29 10.76 1.59
CA MET A 123 0.63 10.50 2.87
C MET A 123 1.58 9.88 3.90
N ALA A 124 2.44 8.96 3.49
CA ALA A 124 3.45 8.38 4.36
C ALA A 124 4.45 9.43 4.85
N LYS A 125 4.82 10.38 3.97
CA LYS A 125 5.64 11.53 4.34
C LYS A 125 4.92 12.45 5.32
N ASP A 126 3.65 12.78 5.07
CA ASP A 126 2.85 13.63 5.95
C ASP A 126 2.71 13.00 7.35
N ILE A 127 2.50 11.68 7.43
CA ILE A 127 2.48 10.94 8.70
C ILE A 127 3.84 11.00 9.39
N LYS A 128 4.93 10.84 8.65
CA LYS A 128 6.29 10.93 9.20
C LYS A 128 6.59 12.33 9.73
N ASP A 129 6.23 13.36 8.99
CA ASP A 129 6.41 14.76 9.37
C ASP A 129 5.55 15.09 10.61
N PHE A 130 4.29 14.65 10.63
CA PHE A 130 3.41 14.78 11.80
C PHE A 130 3.97 14.05 13.04
N ASN A 131 4.43 12.81 12.89
CA ASN A 131 5.02 12.05 13.99
C ASN A 131 6.31 12.70 14.50
N TYR A 132 7.12 13.24 13.58
CA TYR A 132 8.32 13.98 13.95
C TYR A 132 7.97 15.25 14.73
N GLU A 133 7.03 16.06 14.26
CA GLU A 133 6.55 17.24 14.97
C GLU A 133 5.97 16.88 16.34
N ASN A 134 5.13 15.85 16.42
CA ASN A 134 4.57 15.38 17.68
C ASN A 134 5.64 14.91 18.67
N HIS A 135 6.67 14.22 18.18
CA HIS A 135 7.82 13.84 18.99
C HIS A 135 8.63 15.06 19.46
N GLN A 136 8.81 16.06 18.60
CA GLN A 136 9.44 17.32 18.98
C GLN A 136 8.64 18.07 20.04
N LEU A 137 7.29 18.08 19.94
CA LEU A 137 6.43 18.69 20.96
C LEU A 137 6.60 18.00 22.33
N ALA A 138 6.71 16.67 22.36
CA ALA A 138 6.88 15.90 23.59
C ALA A 138 8.27 16.09 24.26
N ILE A 139 9.34 16.17 23.46
CA ILE A 139 10.71 16.23 23.98
C ILE A 139 11.17 17.66 24.21
N ALA A 140 10.96 18.55 23.24
CA ALA A 140 11.57 19.86 23.22
C ALA A 140 10.70 20.93 23.91
N MET A 141 11.34 22.02 24.34
CA MET A 141 10.60 23.22 24.69
C MET A 141 10.05 23.84 23.40
N THR A 142 8.73 23.94 23.34
CA THR A 142 8.03 24.53 22.21
C THR A 142 8.07 26.05 22.33
N THR A 143 8.34 26.74 21.21
CA THR A 143 8.38 28.19 21.19
C THR A 143 7.22 28.71 20.35
N LEU A 144 6.23 29.30 21.02
CA LEU A 144 5.10 29.94 20.35
C LEU A 144 5.39 31.44 20.19
N LYS A 145 5.34 31.92 18.95
CA LYS A 145 5.60 33.32 18.60
C LYS A 145 4.38 33.92 17.92
N LEU A 146 3.75 34.91 18.56
CA LEU A 146 2.57 35.59 18.02
C LEU A 146 2.64 37.10 18.26
N SER A 147 1.83 37.85 17.52
CA SER A 147 1.63 39.29 17.74
C SER A 147 0.81 39.55 19.01
N LYS A 148 0.88 40.78 19.55
CA LYS A 148 0.05 41.18 20.70
C LYS A 148 -1.44 40.93 20.44
N GLU A 149 -1.93 41.34 19.27
CA GLU A 149 -3.34 41.22 18.89
C GLU A 149 -3.80 39.76 18.92
N ALA A 150 -3.04 38.85 18.33
CA ALA A 150 -3.36 37.42 18.34
C ALA A 150 -3.35 36.81 19.76
N TRP A 151 -2.45 37.26 20.63
CA TRP A 151 -2.44 36.81 22.03
C TRP A 151 -3.63 37.34 22.83
N VAL A 152 -4.03 38.59 22.61
CA VAL A 152 -5.20 39.21 23.25
C VAL A 152 -6.48 38.51 22.79
N ASP A 153 -6.59 38.13 21.53
CA ASP A 153 -7.74 37.39 21.01
C ASP A 153 -7.87 35.99 21.63
N LEU A 154 -6.74 35.30 21.86
CA LEU A 154 -6.74 33.95 22.44
C LEU A 154 -6.95 33.92 23.97
N LEU A 155 -6.32 34.84 24.71
CA LEU A 155 -6.28 34.83 26.18
C LEU A 155 -7.25 35.83 26.82
N GLY A 156 -7.60 36.90 26.10
CA GLY A 156 -8.23 38.10 26.63
C GLY A 156 -7.22 39.10 27.20
N GLU A 157 -7.53 40.40 27.06
CA GLU A 157 -6.64 41.53 27.41
C GLU A 157 -6.18 41.48 28.88
N ALA A 158 -7.10 41.22 29.81
CA ALA A 158 -6.79 41.16 31.24
C ALA A 158 -5.86 40.00 31.63
N ALA A 159 -5.92 38.87 30.91
CA ALA A 159 -5.01 37.74 31.15
C ALA A 159 -3.65 38.00 30.51
N PHE A 160 -3.64 38.58 29.31
CA PHE A 160 -2.41 38.97 28.62
C PHE A 160 -1.58 39.94 29.45
N ASP A 161 -2.17 41.00 29.99
CA ASP A 161 -1.45 41.99 30.79
C ASP A 161 -0.90 41.40 32.10
N LYS A 162 -1.63 40.47 32.74
CA LYS A 162 -1.15 39.74 33.91
C LYS A 162 0.04 38.84 33.59
N LEU A 163 -0.01 38.13 32.47
CA LEU A 163 1.06 37.25 32.01
C LEU A 163 2.29 38.02 31.53
N LEU A 164 2.09 39.24 31.01
CA LEU A 164 3.16 40.16 30.68
C LEU A 164 3.85 40.68 31.95
N ALA A 165 3.07 41.06 32.96
CA ALA A 165 3.59 41.50 34.26
C ALA A 165 4.33 40.38 35.01
N SER A 166 3.88 39.13 34.88
CA SER A 166 4.56 37.96 35.47
C SER A 166 5.80 37.48 34.70
N LYS A 167 6.21 38.19 33.65
CA LYS A 167 7.40 37.90 32.81
C LYS A 167 7.38 36.55 32.11
N VAL A 168 6.19 35.98 31.88
CA VAL A 168 6.03 34.74 31.10
C VAL A 168 6.32 35.00 29.62
N PHE A 169 5.90 36.15 29.10
CA PHE A 169 6.21 36.56 27.73
C PHE A 169 7.62 37.15 27.61
N HIS A 170 8.34 36.76 26.56
CA HIS A 170 9.57 37.41 26.14
C HIS A 170 9.29 38.32 24.94
N VAL A 171 9.55 39.61 25.10
CA VAL A 171 9.34 40.61 24.05
C VAL A 171 10.51 40.57 23.08
N GLU A 172 10.25 40.15 21.83
CA GLU A 172 11.21 40.27 20.74
C GLU A 172 11.14 41.68 20.12
N ARG A 173 12.26 42.15 19.53
CA ARG A 173 12.43 43.53 19.03
C ARG A 173 11.40 43.99 17.98
N ASN A 174 10.57 43.08 17.48
CA ASN A 174 9.62 43.31 16.39
C ASN A 174 8.15 43.39 16.88
N GLY A 175 7.90 43.54 18.18
CA GLY A 175 6.53 43.55 18.72
C GLY A 175 5.88 42.16 18.76
N LEU A 176 6.69 41.11 18.62
CA LEU A 176 6.31 39.71 18.78
C LEU A 176 6.57 39.28 20.22
N TYR A 177 5.64 38.54 20.79
CA TYR A 177 5.73 37.99 22.13
C TYR A 177 5.94 36.48 22.01
N THR A 178 7.05 36.01 22.57
CA THR A 178 7.45 34.59 22.54
C THR A 178 7.19 33.96 23.90
N ILE A 179 6.53 32.81 23.91
CA ILE A 179 6.48 31.90 25.06
C ILE A 179 7.36 30.70 24.76
N ARG A 180 8.12 30.25 25.76
CA ARG A 180 8.84 28.97 25.71
C ARG A 180 8.27 28.07 26.80
N GLU A 181 7.55 27.04 26.40
CA GLU A 181 6.91 26.11 27.33
C GLU A 181 7.04 24.68 26.84
N ARG A 182 7.12 23.74 27.78
CA ARG A 182 7.14 22.32 27.47
C ARG A 182 5.70 21.80 27.51
N LEU A 183 5.17 21.45 26.34
CA LEU A 183 3.84 20.87 26.21
C LEU A 183 3.95 19.37 26.44
N LEU A 184 3.89 18.97 27.71
CA LEU A 184 3.96 17.56 28.11
C LEU A 184 2.62 16.84 27.95
N GLU A 185 1.52 17.60 28.04
CA GLU A 185 0.17 17.07 28.09
C GLU A 185 -0.61 17.42 26.80
N PRO A 186 -1.48 16.52 26.32
CA PRO A 186 -2.33 16.79 25.16
C PRO A 186 -3.36 17.88 25.49
N GLU A 187 -3.85 18.56 24.44
CA GLU A 187 -4.78 19.68 24.58
C GLU A 187 -6.05 19.32 25.39
N ASP A 188 -6.60 18.14 25.16
CA ASP A 188 -7.83 17.69 25.84
C ASP A 188 -7.62 17.52 27.35
N GLU A 189 -6.47 17.01 27.77
CA GLU A 189 -6.15 16.86 29.19
C GLU A 189 -5.85 18.21 29.83
N LEU A 190 -5.16 19.13 29.12
CA LEU A 190 -4.97 20.51 29.57
C LEU A 190 -6.31 21.23 29.79
N ARG A 191 -7.29 21.04 28.90
CA ARG A 191 -8.64 21.60 29.04
C ARG A 191 -9.35 21.02 30.28
N ARG A 192 -9.24 19.72 30.50
CA ARG A 192 -9.81 19.05 31.68
C ARG A 192 -9.18 19.55 32.98
N ILE A 193 -7.85 19.58 33.06
CA ILE A 193 -7.11 20.09 34.22
C ILE A 193 -7.49 21.54 34.48
N ASN A 194 -7.58 22.38 33.44
CA ASN A 194 -7.98 23.78 33.58
C ASN A 194 -9.38 23.93 34.17
N SER A 195 -10.34 23.08 33.77
CA SER A 195 -11.69 23.06 34.34
C SER A 195 -11.66 22.70 35.83
N VAL A 196 -10.92 21.64 36.19
CA VAL A 196 -10.79 21.19 37.58
C VAL A 196 -10.13 22.27 38.43
N MET A 197 -9.04 22.87 37.97
CA MET A 197 -8.36 23.97 38.67
C MET A 197 -9.27 25.18 38.88
N LYS A 198 -10.11 25.52 37.90
CA LYS A 198 -11.09 26.61 38.05
C LYS A 198 -12.13 26.30 39.12
N ASP A 199 -12.61 25.06 39.18
CA ASP A 199 -13.56 24.64 40.20
C ASP A 199 -12.92 24.61 41.60
N ASP A 200 -11.69 24.15 41.70
CA ASP A 200 -10.91 24.20 42.95
C ASP A 200 -10.66 25.63 43.41
N ILE A 201 -10.34 26.56 42.50
CA ILE A 201 -10.20 27.99 42.84
C ILE A 201 -11.52 28.57 43.35
N ARG A 202 -12.66 28.20 42.75
CA ARG A 202 -13.99 28.65 43.22
C ARG A 202 -14.26 28.10 44.62
N ARG A 203 -13.98 26.83 44.85
CA ARG A 203 -14.11 26.19 46.17
C ARG A 203 -13.21 26.86 47.21
N LEU A 204 -11.95 27.10 46.88
CA LEU A 204 -10.99 27.76 47.77
C LEU A 204 -11.44 29.18 48.13
N ASN A 205 -11.99 29.94 47.17
CA ASN A 205 -12.56 31.25 47.44
C ASN A 205 -13.76 31.19 48.39
N GLN A 206 -14.64 30.20 48.23
CA GLN A 206 -15.76 29.99 49.13
C GLN A 206 -15.29 29.60 50.53
N ASP A 207 -14.30 28.72 50.64
CA ASP A 207 -13.71 28.33 51.91
C ASP A 207 -13.02 29.50 52.59
N LEU A 208 -12.31 30.36 51.85
CA LEU A 208 -11.69 31.57 52.38
C LEU A 208 -12.75 32.55 52.93
N GLN A 209 -13.87 32.72 52.22
CA GLN A 209 -15.00 33.51 52.73
C GLN A 209 -15.60 32.89 54.01
N ASN A 210 -15.71 31.55 54.06
CA ASN A 210 -16.18 30.85 55.24
C ASN A 210 -15.23 31.03 56.43
N TYR A 211 -13.91 30.94 56.21
CA TYR A 211 -12.90 31.19 57.25
C TYR A 211 -12.92 32.64 57.71
N GLN A 212 -13.02 33.59 56.78
CA GLN A 212 -13.14 35.02 57.09
C GLN A 212 -14.37 35.28 57.97
N SER A 213 -15.52 34.69 57.64
CA SER A 213 -16.74 34.80 58.45
C SER A 213 -16.56 34.20 59.86
N LYS A 214 -15.97 33.00 59.96
CA LYS A 214 -15.63 32.38 61.25
C LYS A 214 -14.67 33.22 62.08
N TRP A 215 -13.68 33.86 61.44
CA TRP A 215 -12.74 34.74 62.12
C TRP A 215 -13.41 36.03 62.61
N LEU A 216 -14.32 36.61 61.84
CA LEU A 216 -15.10 37.76 62.27
C LEU A 216 -16.01 37.40 63.47
N GLN A 217 -16.69 36.25 63.42
CA GLN A 217 -17.49 35.76 64.55
C GLN A 217 -16.63 35.51 65.79
N ASN A 218 -15.45 34.92 65.63
CA ASN A 218 -14.52 34.73 66.73
C ASN A 218 -14.00 36.06 67.28
N ALA A 219 -13.78 37.07 66.42
CA ALA A 219 -13.40 38.41 66.85
C ALA A 219 -14.51 39.07 67.69
N GLU A 220 -15.78 38.91 67.33
CA GLU A 220 -16.91 39.38 68.16
C GLU A 220 -16.97 38.67 69.51
N VAL A 221 -16.71 37.36 69.55
CA VAL A 221 -16.64 36.59 70.79
C VAL A 221 -15.45 37.04 71.66
N VAL A 222 -14.29 37.28 71.04
CA VAL A 222 -13.09 37.79 71.73
C VAL A 222 -13.32 39.21 72.22
N GLU A 223 -14.01 40.07 71.48
CA GLU A 223 -14.39 41.41 71.92
C GLU A 223 -15.30 41.34 73.15
N ARG A 224 -16.30 40.44 73.14
CA ARG A 224 -17.18 40.20 74.29
C ARG A 224 -16.44 39.65 75.50
N ILE A 225 -15.49 38.73 75.30
CA ILE A 225 -14.59 38.25 76.36
C ILE A 225 -13.72 39.42 76.85
N GLY A 226 -13.21 40.25 75.95
CA GLY A 226 -12.44 41.45 76.25
C GLY A 226 -13.22 42.48 77.05
N GLU A 227 -14.51 42.67 76.77
CA GLU A 227 -15.42 43.49 77.57
C GLU A 227 -15.62 42.94 78.97
N VAL A 228 -15.87 41.63 79.10
CA VAL A 228 -15.98 40.96 80.41
C VAL A 228 -14.67 41.06 81.19
N LEU A 229 -13.53 40.90 80.53
CA LEU A 229 -12.22 41.08 81.14
C LEU A 229 -11.97 42.52 81.54
N ARG A 230 -12.35 43.50 80.71
CA ARG A 230 -12.25 44.94 81.00
C ARG A 230 -13.16 45.32 82.18
N GLN A 231 -14.38 44.82 82.21
CA GLN A 231 -15.32 44.97 83.32
C GLN A 231 -14.72 44.37 84.60
N GLY A 232 -14.19 43.13 84.53
CA GLY A 232 -13.50 42.50 85.65
C GLY A 232 -12.20 43.20 86.07
N LEU A 233 -11.56 43.96 85.16
CA LEU A 233 -10.42 44.82 85.48
C LEU A 233 -10.87 46.08 86.22
N VAL A 234 -11.99 46.67 85.81
CA VAL A 234 -12.63 47.81 86.50
C VAL A 234 -13.14 47.40 87.88
N ASP A 235 -13.80 46.24 87.99
CA ASP A 235 -14.29 45.70 89.27
C ASP A 235 -13.12 45.37 90.22
N ARG A 236 -11.96 44.95 89.69
CA ARG A 236 -10.71 44.84 90.48
C ARG A 236 -10.10 46.19 90.82
N SER A 237 -10.26 47.21 89.98
CA SER A 237 -9.82 48.57 90.28
C SER A 237 -10.67 49.26 91.35
N ASP A 238 -11.96 48.92 91.47
CA ASP A 238 -12.86 49.40 92.54
C ASP A 238 -12.63 48.71 93.90
N VAL A 239 -11.95 47.56 93.93
CA VAL A 239 -11.51 46.88 95.17
C VAL A 239 -10.14 47.36 95.65
N VAL A 240 -9.42 48.17 94.85
CA VAL A 240 -8.24 48.90 95.32
C VAL A 240 -8.68 50.27 95.83
N LYS A 241 -8.80 50.39 97.15
CA LYS A 241 -8.90 51.69 97.83
C LYS A 241 -7.81 52.64 97.28
N PRO A 242 -8.11 53.93 97.03
CA PRO A 242 -7.07 54.91 96.78
C PRO A 242 -6.38 55.20 98.11
N GLY A 243 -5.30 54.46 98.37
CA GLY A 243 -4.46 54.61 99.55
C GLY A 243 -3.28 53.66 99.44
N ASP A 244 -2.11 54.26 99.21
CA ASP A 244 -0.77 53.67 99.14
C ASP A 244 -0.51 52.64 98.02
N VAL A 245 -0.02 53.14 96.89
CA VAL A 245 1.27 52.65 96.35
C VAL A 245 1.99 53.86 95.76
N ASP A 246 3.00 54.35 96.49
CA ASP A 246 4.10 55.15 95.91
C ASP A 246 4.66 54.38 94.71
N ILE A 247 4.49 54.94 93.52
CA ILE A 247 5.28 54.54 92.36
C ILE A 247 6.60 55.27 92.51
N ASP A 248 7.50 54.67 93.30
CA ASP A 248 8.92 54.99 93.25
C ASP A 248 9.43 54.57 91.87
N GLU A 249 9.86 55.58 91.12
CA GLU A 249 10.76 55.44 89.99
C GLU A 249 12.10 54.89 90.49
N GLU A 250 12.29 53.57 90.45
CA GLU A 250 13.63 52.99 90.49
C GLU A 250 13.91 52.21 89.19
N GLU A 251 14.72 52.87 88.37
CA GLU A 251 15.65 52.24 87.44
C GLU A 251 16.46 51.16 88.16
N GLU A 252 16.35 49.90 87.75
CA GLU A 252 17.43 48.90 87.83
C GLU A 252 17.07 47.78 86.83
N ASP A 253 17.63 47.82 85.64
CA ASP A 253 18.87 47.14 85.27
C ASP A 253 18.75 45.62 85.17
N GLU A 254 19.09 45.17 83.96
CA GLU A 254 19.96 44.03 83.68
C GLU A 254 19.47 42.58 83.94
N ARG A 255 19.59 41.83 82.84
CA ARG A 255 19.97 40.41 82.76
C ARG A 255 18.96 39.38 83.30
N TYR A 256 18.25 38.75 82.35
CA TYR A 256 18.19 37.28 82.33
C TYR A 256 18.21 36.76 80.88
N MET A 257 19.43 36.57 80.37
CA MET A 257 19.73 35.52 79.41
C MET A 257 19.56 34.17 80.12
N ARG A 258 18.65 33.32 79.64
CA ARG A 258 18.75 31.86 79.81
C ARG A 258 18.36 31.16 78.51
N GLN A 259 19.42 30.86 77.78
CA GLN A 259 19.68 29.61 77.08
C GLN A 259 18.93 28.41 77.70
N ASP A 260 18.19 27.67 76.89
CA ASP A 260 17.98 26.23 77.10
C ASP A 260 18.17 25.54 75.74
N GLU A 261 19.39 25.02 75.58
CA GLU A 261 19.69 23.93 74.68
C GLU A 261 19.20 22.62 75.31
N ALA A 262 18.71 21.73 74.47
CA ALA A 262 18.83 20.27 74.60
C ALA A 262 18.24 19.59 75.84
N SER A 263 17.06 19.01 75.68
CA SER A 263 16.78 17.69 76.26
C SER A 263 16.70 16.65 75.14
N VAL A 264 17.77 15.87 75.05
CA VAL A 264 17.92 14.61 74.31
C VAL A 264 17.22 13.49 75.08
N LEU A 265 16.96 12.36 74.39
CA LEU A 265 16.71 10.99 74.87
C LEU A 265 15.20 10.65 75.03
N SER A 266 14.65 9.54 74.49
CA SER A 266 15.23 8.29 74.01
C SER A 266 14.16 7.40 73.36
N ALA A 267 14.62 6.43 72.55
CA ALA A 267 14.07 5.09 72.31
C ALA A 267 12.91 4.98 71.29
N GLU A 268 12.85 4.01 70.38
CA GLU A 268 13.72 2.96 69.82
C GLU A 268 12.80 2.17 68.86
N GLY A 269 13.39 1.56 67.81
CA GLY A 269 12.72 0.69 66.84
C GLY A 269 12.69 1.35 65.46
N ASP A 270 13.67 1.17 64.56
CA ASP A 270 14.35 -0.08 64.16
C ASP A 270 13.37 -1.22 63.93
N ASP A 271 12.80 -1.26 62.73
CA ASP A 271 12.69 -2.53 62.04
C ASP A 271 13.01 -2.34 60.55
N SER A 272 14.11 -2.97 60.19
CA SER A 272 14.53 -3.41 58.87
C SER A 272 13.35 -3.95 58.05
N ASP A 273 13.25 -3.58 56.78
CA ASP A 273 13.35 -4.61 55.74
C ASP A 273 13.45 -4.06 54.31
N SER A 274 14.51 -4.55 53.67
CA SER A 274 14.63 -4.99 52.28
C SER A 274 14.33 -3.99 51.17
N TYR A 275 15.40 -3.37 50.69
CA TYR A 275 15.57 -3.07 49.27
C TYR A 275 15.78 -4.38 48.52
N GLU A 276 14.86 -4.73 47.62
CA GLU A 276 15.13 -5.66 46.53
C GLU A 276 14.95 -4.90 45.21
N GLU A 277 16.10 -4.64 44.58
CA GLU A 277 16.26 -4.41 43.16
C GLU A 277 15.78 -5.67 42.42
N ASP A 278 14.78 -5.53 41.56
CA ASP A 278 14.54 -6.47 40.46
C ASP A 278 15.04 -5.80 39.17
N GLU A 279 16.35 -5.95 38.95
CA GLU A 279 16.97 -5.92 37.63
C GLU A 279 16.98 -7.34 37.07
N ASP A 280 15.89 -7.76 36.43
CA ASP A 280 15.95 -8.89 35.49
C ASP A 280 16.21 -8.35 34.09
N ILE A 281 17.51 -8.25 33.82
CA ILE A 281 18.11 -8.36 32.49
C ILE A 281 17.92 -9.82 32.06
N ASP A 282 17.10 -10.06 31.04
CA ASP A 282 17.22 -11.27 30.22
C ASP A 282 17.58 -10.86 28.80
N GLU A 283 18.86 -11.06 28.49
CA GLU A 283 19.43 -11.07 27.15
C GLU A 283 19.06 -12.39 26.46
N ASP A 284 18.12 -12.39 25.51
CA ASP A 284 18.23 -13.22 24.30
C ASP A 284 17.14 -12.86 23.27
N ASP A 285 17.45 -11.99 22.31
CA ASP A 285 17.28 -12.37 20.89
C ASP A 285 18.00 -11.39 19.97
N ASN A 286 19.13 -11.85 19.45
CA ASN A 286 20.03 -11.11 18.59
C ASN A 286 19.68 -11.41 17.12
N GLU A 287 18.55 -10.92 16.61
CA GLU A 287 18.28 -10.94 15.17
C GLU A 287 18.99 -9.77 14.47
N ARG A 288 20.28 -10.00 14.26
CA ARG A 288 21.16 -9.27 13.37
C ARG A 288 20.63 -9.38 11.93
N TRP A 289 19.84 -8.40 11.51
CA TRP A 289 19.60 -8.11 10.09
C TRP A 289 20.93 -7.74 9.43
N VAL A 290 21.55 -8.73 8.77
CA VAL A 290 22.67 -8.51 7.86
C VAL A 290 22.09 -7.89 6.60
N GLY A 291 22.19 -6.56 6.51
CA GLY A 291 22.14 -5.85 5.24
C GLY A 291 23.25 -6.38 4.34
N SER A 292 22.88 -7.27 3.42
CA SER A 292 23.74 -7.71 2.33
C SER A 292 23.67 -6.67 1.22
N ASP A 293 24.59 -5.71 1.28
CA ASP A 293 24.94 -4.86 0.15
C ASP A 293 26.16 -5.51 -0.52
N SER A 294 25.97 -6.13 -1.69
CA SER A 294 27.05 -6.33 -2.65
C SER A 294 26.52 -6.54 -4.08
N PRO A 295 27.10 -5.86 -5.08
CA PRO A 295 26.69 -5.86 -6.48
C PRO A 295 27.40 -6.94 -7.32
N HIS A 296 26.92 -7.12 -8.57
CA HIS A 296 27.52 -7.94 -9.67
C HIS A 296 27.38 -9.47 -9.47
N GLU A 297 26.97 -10.31 -10.43
CA GLU A 297 27.22 -10.37 -11.87
C GLU A 297 26.09 -11.13 -12.58
N VAL A 298 25.91 -10.83 -13.87
CA VAL A 298 25.08 -11.57 -14.82
C VAL A 298 25.88 -12.78 -15.30
N GLU A 299 25.44 -13.99 -14.98
CA GLU A 299 25.91 -15.21 -15.65
C GLU A 299 24.72 -16.00 -16.20
N VAL A 300 24.73 -16.12 -17.52
CA VAL A 300 23.79 -16.88 -18.33
C VAL A 300 24.30 -18.32 -18.39
N GLU A 301 23.55 -19.28 -17.83
CA GLU A 301 23.75 -20.69 -18.16
C GLU A 301 22.46 -21.40 -18.55
N LYS A 302 22.65 -22.30 -19.53
CA LYS A 302 21.66 -22.93 -20.39
C LYS A 302 21.02 -24.16 -19.73
N GLN A 303 19.80 -24.44 -20.21
CA GLN A 303 19.19 -25.75 -20.48
C GLN A 303 19.54 -26.92 -19.56
N GLU A 304 18.50 -27.55 -19.00
CA GLU A 304 18.31 -29.00 -19.20
C GLU A 304 16.81 -29.36 -19.12
N GLU A 305 16.35 -30.03 -20.19
CA GLU A 305 15.02 -30.59 -20.36
C GLU A 305 14.86 -31.82 -19.48
N HIS A 306 13.81 -31.85 -18.64
CA HIS A 306 13.42 -33.07 -17.96
C HIS A 306 12.45 -33.87 -18.84
N VAL A 307 12.97 -34.98 -19.34
CA VAL A 307 12.30 -36.05 -20.09
C VAL A 307 11.15 -36.62 -19.26
N ASN A 308 9.94 -36.61 -19.82
CA ASN A 308 8.81 -37.39 -19.32
C ASN A 308 8.80 -38.73 -20.06
N SER A 309 9.07 -39.80 -19.32
CA SER A 309 9.13 -41.17 -19.82
C SER A 309 7.73 -41.77 -19.79
N VAL A 310 7.13 -42.01 -20.96
CA VAL A 310 5.91 -42.82 -21.10
C VAL A 310 6.26 -43.98 -22.02
N GLU A 311 6.34 -45.18 -21.44
CA GLU A 311 6.39 -46.44 -22.17
C GLU A 311 4.99 -46.85 -22.66
N PRO A 312 4.89 -47.58 -23.79
CA PRO A 312 3.63 -48.00 -24.40
C PRO A 312 3.25 -49.44 -24.02
N GLU A 313 1.95 -49.69 -23.83
CA GLU A 313 1.39 -51.06 -23.81
C GLU A 313 0.33 -51.23 -24.92
N GLU A 314 0.75 -52.00 -25.92
CA GLU A 314 0.09 -53.04 -26.73
C GLU A 314 -1.44 -52.99 -27.06
N GLU A 315 -1.68 -52.98 -28.37
CA GLU A 315 -2.83 -53.58 -29.10
C GLU A 315 -2.92 -55.10 -28.79
N GLN A 316 -4.06 -55.77 -28.57
CA GLN A 316 -5.30 -56.03 -29.37
C GLN A 316 -5.95 -57.30 -28.73
N PRO A 317 -7.01 -57.96 -29.26
CA PRO A 317 -8.23 -57.55 -29.95
C PRO A 317 -9.49 -58.20 -29.29
N ASN A 318 -10.72 -57.76 -29.64
CA ASN A 318 -11.80 -58.74 -29.82
C ASN A 318 -12.99 -58.23 -30.63
N ASP A 319 -13.61 -59.23 -31.23
CA ASP A 319 -14.54 -59.30 -32.32
C ASP A 319 -16.01 -59.11 -31.89
N GLN A 320 -16.91 -59.07 -32.88
CA GLN A 320 -18.38 -59.14 -32.82
C GLN A 320 -19.16 -57.85 -32.56
N VAL A 321 -20.33 -57.54 -33.14
CA VAL A 321 -21.20 -57.97 -34.27
C VAL A 321 -22.50 -57.15 -34.06
N ASP A 322 -23.25 -56.87 -35.14
CA ASP A 322 -24.62 -56.30 -35.16
C ASP A 322 -24.78 -54.84 -34.66
N GLY A 323 -25.35 -53.90 -35.39
CA GLY A 323 -26.42 -54.01 -36.37
C GLY A 323 -27.62 -53.21 -35.87
N ASN A 324 -27.70 -51.92 -36.21
CA ASN A 324 -28.99 -51.21 -36.40
C ASN A 324 -28.79 -49.76 -36.87
N SER A 325 -29.18 -49.48 -38.11
CA SER A 325 -29.92 -48.25 -38.47
C SER A 325 -31.38 -48.71 -38.67
N PRO A 326 -32.44 -47.87 -38.52
CA PRO A 326 -32.51 -46.51 -39.05
C PRO A 326 -33.51 -45.53 -38.33
N ALA A 327 -33.74 -44.39 -38.99
CA ALA A 327 -34.96 -43.55 -39.01
C ALA A 327 -35.10 -42.47 -37.92
N PHE A 328 -35.21 -41.16 -38.22
CA PHE A 328 -36.15 -40.38 -39.05
C PHE A 328 -37.26 -39.70 -38.20
N THR A 329 -37.71 -38.53 -38.68
CA THR A 329 -38.70 -37.54 -38.17
C THR A 329 -38.15 -36.47 -37.23
N SER A 330 -38.18 -35.15 -37.54
CA SER A 330 -39.19 -34.24 -38.13
C SER A 330 -40.01 -33.53 -37.05
N GLU A 331 -40.33 -32.25 -37.34
CA GLU A 331 -41.14 -31.29 -36.57
C GLU A 331 -40.32 -30.52 -35.50
N GLY A 332 -40.08 -29.21 -35.58
CA GLY A 332 -40.82 -28.13 -36.23
C GLY A 332 -41.63 -27.39 -35.17
N ASP A 333 -41.18 -26.21 -34.73
CA ASP A 333 -42.12 -25.17 -34.34
C ASP A 333 -41.53 -23.76 -34.47
N ASN A 334 -42.30 -22.92 -35.17
CA ASN A 334 -42.08 -21.52 -35.44
C ASN A 334 -42.88 -20.72 -34.42
N HIS A 335 -42.30 -19.66 -33.84
CA HIS A 335 -43.13 -18.54 -33.41
C HIS A 335 -42.47 -17.19 -33.71
N ASP A 336 -42.88 -16.66 -34.86
CA ASP A 336 -43.03 -15.23 -35.14
C ASP A 336 -43.96 -14.58 -34.11
N VAL A 337 -43.57 -13.41 -33.60
CA VAL A 337 -44.53 -12.33 -33.30
C VAL A 337 -43.95 -11.02 -33.82
N GLU A 338 -44.66 -10.48 -34.80
CA GLU A 338 -44.47 -9.19 -35.49
C GLU A 338 -44.48 -7.95 -34.59
N MET A 339 -43.61 -7.02 -34.98
CA MET A 339 -43.78 -5.57 -35.22
C MET A 339 -44.81 -4.76 -34.41
N LYS A 340 -44.36 -3.55 -34.01
CA LYS A 340 -45.04 -2.31 -34.43
C LYS A 340 -44.15 -1.06 -34.35
N ASP A 341 -44.35 -0.25 -35.38
CA ASP A 341 -43.85 1.08 -35.72
C ASP A 341 -43.81 2.12 -34.58
N ALA A 342 -42.80 3.01 -34.66
CA ALA A 342 -43.03 4.46 -34.79
C ALA A 342 -41.71 5.18 -35.21
N THR A 343 -41.76 5.90 -36.33
CA THR A 343 -40.79 6.93 -36.74
C THR A 343 -41.53 8.29 -36.81
N PRO A 344 -40.94 9.41 -37.29
CA PRO A 344 -40.20 10.42 -36.53
C PRO A 344 -40.80 11.85 -36.70
N ALA A 345 -40.31 12.83 -35.94
CA ALA A 345 -40.46 14.30 -36.14
C ALA A 345 -39.91 15.01 -34.89
N ASP A 346 -39.43 16.25 -34.87
CA ASP A 346 -38.80 17.16 -35.82
C ASP A 346 -38.32 18.36 -34.96
N ASP A 347 -37.28 19.05 -35.42
CA ASP A 347 -37.07 20.51 -35.34
C ASP A 347 -36.94 21.25 -33.98
N ALA A 348 -35.75 21.84 -33.74
CA ALA A 348 -35.59 23.29 -33.52
C ALA A 348 -34.13 23.70 -33.22
N THR A 349 -33.63 24.54 -34.11
CA THR A 349 -32.41 25.38 -34.09
C THR A 349 -32.09 26.13 -32.79
N GLN A 350 -30.79 26.37 -32.51
CA GLN A 350 -30.28 27.75 -32.37
C GLN A 350 -28.75 27.87 -32.54
N TYR A 351 -28.39 28.67 -33.53
CA TYR A 351 -27.10 29.31 -33.78
C TYR A 351 -26.79 30.37 -32.73
N THR A 352 -25.54 30.45 -32.27
CA THR A 352 -24.88 31.75 -32.03
C THR A 352 -23.41 31.68 -32.42
N ALA A 353 -23.09 32.35 -33.51
CA ALA A 353 -21.77 32.84 -33.87
C ALA A 353 -21.50 34.15 -33.12
N ASN A 354 -20.25 34.34 -32.69
CA ASN A 354 -19.52 35.59 -32.41
C ASN A 354 -18.10 35.09 -32.04
N ASN A 355 -16.99 35.52 -32.62
CA ASN A 355 -16.61 36.90 -32.88
C ASN A 355 -15.34 36.90 -33.76
N ASP A 356 -15.46 37.31 -35.02
CA ASP A 356 -14.33 37.73 -35.86
C ASP A 356 -14.48 39.24 -36.02
N ASN A 357 -13.52 40.01 -35.48
CA ASN A 357 -13.37 41.42 -35.83
C ASN A 357 -11.93 41.64 -36.33
N SER A 358 -11.86 41.84 -37.64
CA SER A 358 -10.72 42.25 -38.43
C SER A 358 -10.65 43.79 -38.46
N THR A 359 -9.45 44.36 -38.36
CA THR A 359 -8.90 45.52 -39.11
C THR A 359 -7.60 45.91 -38.40
N ASP A 360 -6.41 45.75 -38.98
CA ASP A 360 -5.82 46.41 -40.16
C ASP A 360 -5.25 47.82 -39.89
N ALA A 361 -4.05 48.01 -40.44
CA ALA A 361 -3.31 49.23 -40.73
C ALA A 361 -2.60 50.00 -39.59
N GLY A 362 -1.27 50.13 -39.71
CA GLY A 362 -0.53 51.18 -39.02
C GLY A 362 1.00 51.05 -38.94
N ALA A 363 1.69 50.90 -40.07
CA ALA A 363 3.12 51.22 -40.16
C ALA A 363 3.30 52.50 -40.99
N PRO A 364 4.17 53.42 -40.56
CA PRO A 364 4.89 54.27 -41.51
C PRO A 364 6.41 54.12 -41.37
N SER A 365 7.05 54.12 -42.53
CA SER A 365 8.48 54.26 -42.74
C SER A 365 9.00 55.63 -42.30
N VAL A 366 10.17 55.68 -41.64
CA VAL A 366 11.40 56.41 -42.05
C VAL A 366 12.60 55.66 -41.50
#